data_AF-A0A4S3J6H8-F1
#
_entry.id   AF-A0A4S3J6H8-F1
#
_cell.length_a   1.000
_cell.length_b   1.000
_cell.length_c   1.000
_cell.angle_alpha   90.00
_cell.angle_beta   90.00
_cell.angle_gamma   90.00
#
_symmetry.space_group_name_H-M   'P 1'
#
loop_
_entity.id
_entity.type
_entity.pdbx_description
1 polymer ?
#
loop_
_entity_poly.entity_id
_entity_poly.type
_entity_poly.pdbx_seq_one_letter_code
_entity_poly.pdbx_strand_id
1 'polypeptide(L)'
;MSIALCDSSIPGDNDGLKKAIKWIQHRQLLVPRGDWRVYNRKLASGGFSFEYFNSWYPDVDDTAAAIIAFVKYESEWTVQSIVLAVSWILGMQNRDGGWAAFDTNNDALFLNKIPFSDMDSLCDPSSADVTGRVLEAFGLLIQSPYKKQLCSSLIGRILLSSGRAIHYLLSTQELTGRWYGRWGCNYLYGTSNVLCGSIADSMGSYGLTLLPTSNSTGY
;
A
#
# COMPACT_ATOMS: atom_id res chain seq x y z
N MET A 1 15.09 -4.14 4.37
CA MET A 1 15.99 -4.42 5.51
C MET A 1 15.58 -3.70 6.79
N SER A 2 15.30 -2.38 6.77
CA SER A 2 14.93 -1.62 7.99
C SER A 2 13.73 -2.20 8.74
N ILE A 3 12.66 -2.58 8.04
CA ILE A 3 11.46 -3.23 8.63
C ILE A 3 11.86 -4.48 9.44
N ALA A 4 12.61 -5.40 8.81
CA ALA A 4 13.04 -6.64 9.45
C ALA A 4 13.97 -6.39 10.66
N LEU A 5 14.82 -5.36 10.60
CA LEU A 5 15.66 -4.98 11.73
C LEU A 5 14.82 -4.47 12.90
N CYS A 6 13.80 -3.62 12.64
CA CYS A 6 12.85 -3.22 13.68
C CYS A 6 12.16 -4.43 14.31
N ASP A 7 11.72 -5.39 13.50
CA ASP A 7 11.00 -6.59 13.97
C ASP A 7 11.89 -7.56 14.77
N SER A 8 13.18 -7.64 14.43
CA SER A 8 14.13 -8.55 15.06
C SER A 8 14.44 -8.23 16.53
N SER A 9 14.01 -7.06 17.03
CA SER A 9 14.25 -6.61 18.42
C SER A 9 15.72 -6.63 18.86
N ILE A 10 16.68 -6.62 17.91
CA ILE A 10 18.11 -6.65 18.22
C ILE A 10 18.49 -5.32 18.90
N PRO A 11 18.88 -5.32 20.18
CA PRO A 11 19.37 -4.13 20.86
C PRO A 11 20.80 -3.90 20.41
N GLY A 12 21.06 -2.98 19.48
CA GLY A 12 22.46 -2.72 19.12
C GLY A 12 22.77 -1.70 18.04
N ASP A 13 21.91 -1.48 17.05
CA ASP A 13 22.24 -0.57 15.93
C ASP A 13 21.18 0.50 15.66
N ASN A 14 20.85 1.27 16.70
CA ASN A 14 19.94 2.40 16.56
C ASN A 14 20.54 3.50 15.64
N ASP A 15 21.87 3.64 15.58
CA ASP A 15 22.48 4.67 14.72
C ASP A 15 22.44 4.29 13.23
N GLY A 16 22.78 3.04 12.88
CA GLY A 16 22.64 2.52 11.51
C GLY A 16 21.20 2.54 11.04
N LEU A 17 20.26 2.10 11.89
CA LEU A 17 18.83 2.15 11.58
C LEU A 17 18.35 3.60 11.40
N LYS A 18 18.73 4.52 12.30
CA LYS A 18 18.40 5.95 12.17
C LYS A 18 18.95 6.55 10.87
N LYS A 19 20.18 6.22 10.49
CA LYS A 19 20.79 6.63 9.20
C LYS A 19 19.99 6.09 8.02
N ALA A 20 19.58 4.82 8.06
CA ALA A 20 18.76 4.21 7.02
C ALA A 20 17.39 4.90 6.92
N ILE A 21 16.70 5.15 8.03
CA ILE A 21 15.39 5.82 8.01
C ILE A 21 15.51 7.27 7.52
N LYS A 22 16.55 8.00 7.93
CA LYS A 22 16.83 9.35 7.39
C LYS A 22 17.12 9.30 5.89
N TRP A 23 17.88 8.31 5.45
CA TRP A 23 18.16 8.12 4.02
C TRP A 23 16.85 7.88 3.25
N ILE A 24 15.98 6.99 3.73
CA ILE A 24 14.67 6.74 3.12
C ILE A 24 13.88 8.05 3.08
N GLN A 25 13.77 8.78 4.20
CA GLN A 25 13.06 10.06 4.24
C GLN A 25 13.56 11.06 3.18
N HIS A 26 14.88 11.18 2.99
CA HIS A 26 15.46 12.06 1.96
C HIS A 26 15.16 11.63 0.52
N ARG A 27 14.69 10.39 0.29
CA ARG A 27 14.26 9.90 -1.03
C ARG A 27 12.81 10.23 -1.36
N GLN A 28 12.04 10.79 -0.42
CA GLN A 28 10.64 11.11 -0.67
C GLN A 28 10.49 12.12 -1.81
N LEU A 29 9.63 11.81 -2.77
CA LEU A 29 9.37 12.69 -3.91
C LEU A 29 8.31 13.72 -3.53
N LEU A 30 8.74 14.98 -3.39
CA LEU A 30 7.89 16.10 -2.96
C LEU A 30 7.54 17.08 -4.09
N VAL A 31 8.18 16.94 -5.24
CA VAL A 31 7.91 17.76 -6.43
C VAL A 31 6.77 17.11 -7.23
N PRO A 32 5.75 17.88 -7.70
CA PRO A 32 4.65 17.38 -8.54
C PRO A 32 5.11 17.03 -9.95
N ARG A 33 5.89 15.95 -10.08
CA ARG A 33 6.41 15.39 -11.33
C ARG A 33 6.22 13.87 -11.35
N GLY A 34 6.02 13.33 -12.56
CA GLY A 34 5.78 11.91 -12.82
C GLY A 34 4.55 11.67 -13.68
N ASP A 35 4.53 10.52 -14.35
CA ASP A 35 3.50 10.18 -15.36
C ASP A 35 2.14 9.85 -14.73
N TRP A 36 2.11 9.41 -13.47
CA TRP A 36 0.89 9.25 -12.66
C TRP A 36 0.00 10.51 -12.63
N ARG A 37 0.58 11.69 -12.87
CA ARG A 37 -0.14 12.96 -12.95
C ARG A 37 -1.00 13.10 -14.20
N VAL A 38 -0.76 12.31 -15.24
CA VAL A 38 -1.62 12.23 -16.43
C VAL A 38 -3.02 11.77 -16.01
N TYR A 39 -3.10 10.75 -15.15
CA TYR A 39 -4.35 10.22 -14.64
C TYR A 39 -4.88 10.98 -13.42
N ASN A 40 -3.99 11.56 -12.59
CA ASN A 40 -4.40 12.33 -11.42
C ASN A 40 -3.62 13.65 -11.24
N ARG A 41 -3.92 14.65 -12.07
CA ARG A 41 -3.18 15.92 -12.14
C ARG A 41 -3.14 16.74 -10.85
N LYS A 42 -4.19 16.62 -10.03
CA LYS A 42 -4.40 17.41 -8.79
C LYS A 42 -3.83 16.72 -7.55
N LEU A 43 -3.44 15.45 -7.64
CA LEU A 43 -2.87 14.73 -6.52
C LEU A 43 -1.49 15.32 -6.17
N ALA A 44 -1.29 15.60 -4.88
CA ALA A 44 -0.03 16.09 -4.35
C ALA A 44 1.00 14.96 -4.28
N SER A 45 2.28 15.28 -4.49
CA SER A 45 3.36 14.31 -4.38
C SER A 45 3.62 13.88 -2.95
N GLY A 46 4.01 12.62 -2.79
CA GLY A 46 4.51 12.07 -1.53
C GLY A 46 5.06 10.66 -1.63
N GLY A 47 5.13 10.09 -2.83
CA GLY A 47 5.58 8.72 -3.07
C GLY A 47 7.10 8.54 -2.99
N PHE A 48 7.50 7.28 -3.08
CA PHE A 48 8.87 6.80 -3.19
C PHE A 48 8.99 5.95 -4.45
N SER A 49 10.21 5.81 -4.95
CA SER A 49 10.53 4.93 -6.08
C SER A 49 11.46 3.83 -5.62
N PHE A 50 11.41 2.69 -6.30
CA PHE A 50 12.37 1.60 -6.15
C PHE A 50 13.82 2.04 -6.33
N GLU A 51 14.16 2.74 -7.43
CA GLU A 51 15.53 3.12 -7.74
C GLU A 51 15.96 4.48 -7.17
N TYR A 52 17.28 4.69 -7.07
CA TYR A 52 17.87 5.91 -6.53
C TYR A 52 17.51 7.20 -7.29
N PHE A 53 17.28 7.10 -8.60
CA PHE A 53 17.12 8.24 -9.51
C PHE A 53 15.93 8.04 -10.46
N ASN A 54 14.78 7.65 -9.92
CA ASN A 54 13.58 7.39 -10.72
C ASN A 54 12.39 8.30 -10.37
N SER A 55 12.63 9.60 -10.30
CA SER A 55 11.65 10.55 -9.76
C SER A 55 10.35 10.73 -10.58
N TRP A 56 10.26 10.11 -11.76
CA TRP A 56 9.07 10.15 -12.61
C TRP A 56 8.12 8.98 -12.36
N TYR A 57 8.62 7.89 -11.80
CA TYR A 57 7.88 6.65 -11.57
C TYR A 57 7.99 6.25 -10.09
N PRO A 58 7.38 7.03 -9.16
CA PRO A 58 7.08 6.48 -7.84
C PRO A 58 6.09 5.33 -7.97
N ASP A 59 6.26 4.34 -7.11
CA ASP A 59 5.41 3.16 -7.05
C ASP A 59 4.75 3.01 -5.67
N VAL A 60 3.61 2.33 -5.68
CA VAL A 60 2.71 2.23 -4.53
C VAL A 60 3.28 1.32 -3.45
N ASP A 61 3.92 0.22 -3.83
CA ASP A 61 4.44 -0.77 -2.89
C ASP A 61 5.72 -0.31 -2.19
N ASP A 62 6.66 0.39 -2.83
CA ASP A 62 7.79 1.03 -2.14
C ASP A 62 7.33 2.19 -1.26
N THR A 63 6.31 2.95 -1.70
CA THR A 63 5.71 3.99 -0.86
C THR A 63 5.09 3.38 0.40
N ALA A 64 4.37 2.26 0.27
CA ALA A 64 3.80 1.54 1.40
C ALA A 64 4.89 0.93 2.30
N ALA A 65 5.95 0.36 1.73
CA ALA A 65 7.09 -0.15 2.48
C ALA A 65 7.81 0.96 3.27
N ALA A 66 7.96 2.16 2.70
CA ALA A 66 8.51 3.32 3.39
C ALA A 66 7.63 3.73 4.58
N ILE A 67 6.31 3.75 4.42
CA ILE A 67 5.37 4.00 5.53
C ILE A 67 5.57 2.97 6.64
N ILE A 68 5.61 1.68 6.32
CA ILE A 68 5.81 0.61 7.31
C ILE A 68 7.15 0.80 8.06
N ALA A 69 8.21 1.14 7.33
CA ALA A 69 9.52 1.40 7.93
C ALA A 69 9.49 2.59 8.90
N PHE A 70 8.82 3.69 8.52
CA PHE A 70 8.65 4.85 9.40
C PHE A 70 7.78 4.54 10.62
N VAL A 71 6.69 3.78 10.43
CA VAL A 71 5.78 3.37 11.51
C VAL A 71 6.52 2.52 12.53
N LYS A 72 7.26 1.50 12.09
CA LYS A 72 8.00 0.60 12.99
C LYS A 72 9.21 1.24 13.66
N TYR A 73 9.78 2.31 13.09
CA TYR A 73 10.89 3.03 13.72
C TYR A 73 10.43 3.95 14.86
N GLU A 74 9.17 4.38 14.87
CA GLU A 74 8.54 5.16 15.96
C GLU A 74 9.32 6.41 16.38
N SER A 75 9.60 7.32 15.45
CA SER A 75 10.11 8.66 15.74
C SER A 75 9.27 9.81 15.18
N GLU A 76 9.07 10.87 15.97
CA GLU A 76 8.21 12.02 15.62
C GLU A 76 8.58 12.71 14.29
N TRP A 77 9.87 12.74 13.92
CA TRP A 77 10.32 13.43 12.70
C TRP A 77 9.93 12.71 11.40
N THR A 78 9.37 11.50 11.46
CA THR A 78 8.87 10.77 10.28
C THR A 78 7.40 11.06 9.97
N VAL A 79 6.65 11.67 10.91
CA VAL A 79 5.19 11.81 10.83
C VAL A 79 4.76 12.58 9.59
N GLN A 80 5.45 13.68 9.26
CA GLN A 80 5.14 14.45 8.04
C GLN A 80 5.34 13.61 6.77
N SER A 81 6.40 12.81 6.72
CA SER A 81 6.67 11.91 5.58
C SER A 81 5.59 10.84 5.42
N ILE A 82 5.13 10.26 6.55
CA ILE A 82 4.01 9.33 6.56
C ILE A 82 2.74 9.99 6.00
N VAL A 83 2.38 11.18 6.49
CA VAL A 83 1.16 11.89 6.05
C VAL A 83 1.16 12.15 4.54
N LEU A 84 2.30 12.58 3.99
CA LEU A 84 2.46 12.84 2.56
C LEU A 84 2.37 11.56 1.74
N ALA A 85 3.05 10.49 2.17
CA ALA A 85 3.04 9.20 1.50
C ALA A 85 1.64 8.56 1.49
N VAL A 86 0.95 8.56 2.64
CA VAL A 86 -0.42 8.07 2.75
C VAL A 86 -1.37 8.88 1.87
N SER A 87 -1.23 10.20 1.86
CA SER A 87 -2.07 11.07 1.03
C SER A 87 -1.89 10.78 -0.46
N TRP A 88 -0.65 10.49 -0.88
CA TRP A 88 -0.34 10.07 -2.24
C TRP A 88 -0.97 8.71 -2.55
N ILE A 89 -0.72 7.66 -1.74
CA ILE A 89 -1.32 6.32 -1.93
C ILE A 89 -2.85 6.37 -2.00
N LEU A 90 -3.51 7.14 -1.13
CA LEU A 90 -4.97 7.31 -1.15
C LEU A 90 -5.48 7.90 -2.48
N GLY A 91 -4.69 8.77 -3.11
CA GLY A 91 -4.99 9.31 -4.43
C GLY A 91 -4.67 8.35 -5.58
N MET A 92 -3.93 7.27 -5.31
CA MET A 92 -3.55 6.24 -6.26
C MET A 92 -4.51 5.03 -6.29
N GLN A 93 -5.59 5.05 -5.50
CA GLN A 93 -6.53 3.92 -5.46
C GLN A 93 -7.38 3.83 -6.72
N ASN A 94 -7.47 2.64 -7.30
CA ASN A 94 -8.27 2.37 -8.49
C ASN A 94 -9.77 2.33 -8.19
N ARG A 95 -10.59 2.40 -9.24
CA ARG A 95 -12.07 2.35 -9.11
C ARG A 95 -12.56 1.03 -8.52
N ASP A 96 -11.87 -0.07 -8.82
CA ASP A 96 -12.18 -1.41 -8.31
C ASP A 96 -11.87 -1.58 -6.80
N GLY A 97 -11.14 -0.62 -6.20
CA GLY A 97 -10.76 -0.63 -4.79
C GLY A 97 -9.35 -1.12 -4.52
N GLY A 98 -8.65 -1.70 -5.50
CA GLY A 98 -7.26 -2.11 -5.38
C GLY A 98 -6.27 -1.00 -5.74
N TRP A 99 -4.99 -1.37 -5.75
CA TRP A 99 -3.90 -0.54 -6.25
C TRP A 99 -3.06 -1.30 -7.27
N ALA A 100 -2.64 -0.55 -8.28
CA ALA A 100 -1.61 -0.95 -9.23
C ALA A 100 -0.23 -0.47 -8.75
N ALA A 101 0.84 -0.78 -9.48
CA ALA A 101 2.18 -0.39 -9.07
C ALA A 101 2.43 1.12 -9.25
N PHE A 102 2.11 1.69 -10.41
CA PHE A 102 2.52 3.04 -10.79
C PHE A 102 1.35 3.99 -11.09
N ASP A 103 0.29 3.51 -11.73
CA ASP A 103 -0.75 4.37 -12.30
C ASP A 103 -2.16 4.04 -11.83
N THR A 104 -2.98 5.08 -11.69
CA THR A 104 -4.39 4.88 -11.41
C THR A 104 -5.17 4.51 -12.66
N ASN A 105 -5.97 3.46 -12.58
CA ASN A 105 -6.91 3.02 -13.61
C ASN A 105 -6.24 2.81 -14.97
N ASN A 106 -5.01 2.33 -14.98
CA ASN A 106 -4.33 1.85 -16.17
C ASN A 106 -4.79 0.40 -16.47
N ASP A 107 -6.11 0.25 -16.67
CA ASP A 107 -6.84 -1.03 -16.71
C ASP A 107 -7.47 -1.32 -18.09
N ALA A 108 -6.95 -0.67 -19.15
CA ALA A 108 -7.39 -0.85 -20.53
C ALA A 108 -6.91 -2.19 -21.13
N LEU A 109 -7.23 -3.32 -20.48
CA LEU A 109 -6.68 -4.65 -20.76
C LEU A 109 -6.89 -5.15 -22.20
N PHE A 110 -7.80 -4.55 -22.96
CA PHE A 110 -7.94 -4.85 -24.39
C PHE A 110 -6.67 -4.48 -25.19
N LEU A 111 -5.84 -3.55 -24.70
CA LEU A 111 -4.55 -3.21 -25.30
C LEU A 111 -3.58 -4.38 -25.27
N ASN A 112 -3.76 -5.36 -24.37
CA ASN A 112 -2.98 -6.60 -24.39
C ASN A 112 -3.34 -7.54 -25.56
N LYS A 113 -4.33 -7.21 -26.38
CA LYS A 113 -4.74 -8.04 -27.53
C LYS A 113 -4.13 -7.62 -28.87
N ILE A 114 -3.24 -6.63 -28.86
CA ILE A 114 -2.50 -6.22 -30.06
C ILE A 114 -1.22 -7.06 -30.21
N PRO A 115 -0.70 -7.28 -31.44
CA PRO A 115 0.51 -8.10 -31.67
C PRO A 115 1.76 -7.63 -30.92
N PHE A 116 1.81 -6.36 -30.54
CA PHE A 116 2.92 -5.78 -29.79
C PHE A 116 2.95 -6.20 -28.30
N SER A 117 1.81 -6.63 -27.72
CA SER A 117 1.71 -7.01 -26.31
C SER A 117 1.73 -8.53 -26.13
N ASP A 118 2.83 -9.17 -26.52
CA ASP A 118 3.00 -10.62 -26.40
C ASP A 118 3.27 -11.10 -24.96
N MET A 119 3.46 -10.16 -24.02
CA MET A 119 3.73 -10.42 -22.60
C MET A 119 2.58 -10.02 -21.65
N ASP A 120 1.42 -9.60 -22.16
CA ASP A 120 0.27 -9.11 -21.37
C ASP A 120 0.63 -7.97 -20.38
N SER A 121 1.64 -7.15 -20.72
CA SER A 121 2.27 -6.20 -19.78
C SER A 121 2.15 -4.72 -20.17
N LEU A 122 1.24 -4.35 -21.08
CA LEU A 122 1.04 -2.94 -21.47
C LEU A 122 0.22 -2.13 -20.46
N CYS A 123 -0.52 -2.81 -19.59
CA CYS A 123 -1.37 -2.20 -18.59
C CYS A 123 -0.84 -2.46 -17.18
N ASP A 124 -1.24 -1.60 -16.25
CA ASP A 124 -0.92 -1.69 -14.83
C ASP A 124 -2.25 -1.75 -14.04
N PRO A 125 -2.94 -2.91 -14.05
CA PRO A 125 -4.17 -3.08 -13.29
C PRO A 125 -3.87 -3.28 -11.79
N SER A 126 -4.91 -3.17 -10.97
CA SER A 126 -4.81 -3.53 -9.56
C SER A 126 -4.27 -4.96 -9.37
N SER A 127 -3.45 -5.16 -8.34
CA SER A 127 -2.93 -6.47 -7.95
C SER A 127 -3.11 -6.74 -6.46
N ALA A 128 -3.28 -8.02 -6.10
CA ALA A 128 -3.58 -8.44 -4.74
C ALA A 128 -2.40 -8.25 -3.78
N ASP A 129 -1.17 -8.45 -4.24
CA ASP A 129 0.05 -8.24 -3.47
C ASP A 129 0.28 -6.76 -3.13
N VAL A 130 0.19 -5.86 -4.12
CA VAL A 130 0.30 -4.41 -3.88
C VAL A 130 -0.82 -3.91 -2.96
N THR A 131 -2.05 -4.36 -3.20
CA THR A 131 -3.21 -3.99 -2.36
C THR A 131 -3.05 -4.49 -0.93
N GLY A 132 -2.57 -5.72 -0.73
CA GLY A 132 -2.26 -6.27 0.60
C GLY A 132 -1.17 -5.48 1.32
N ARG A 133 -0.13 -5.05 0.60
CA ARG A 133 0.95 -4.21 1.15
C ARG A 133 0.45 -2.84 1.61
N VAL A 134 -0.44 -2.21 0.85
CA VAL A 134 -1.07 -0.94 1.25
C VAL A 134 -1.92 -1.11 2.51
N LEU A 135 -2.72 -2.18 2.58
CA LEU A 135 -3.50 -2.50 3.79
C LEU A 135 -2.61 -2.74 5.01
N GLU A 136 -1.46 -3.40 4.84
CA GLU A 136 -0.48 -3.57 5.93
C GLU A 136 0.02 -2.22 6.44
N ALA A 137 0.41 -1.33 5.52
CA ALA A 137 0.88 0.01 5.87
C ALA A 137 -0.19 0.83 6.61
N PHE A 138 -1.44 0.81 6.12
CA PHE A 138 -2.56 1.51 6.73
C PHE A 138 -2.92 0.93 8.10
N GLY A 139 -3.06 -0.40 8.21
CA GLY A 139 -3.38 -1.08 9.45
C GLY A 139 -2.35 -0.80 10.55
N LEU A 140 -1.06 -0.91 10.23
CA LEU A 140 0.02 -0.60 11.16
C LEU A 140 0.01 0.87 11.58
N LEU A 141 -0.21 1.80 10.64
CA LEU A 141 -0.31 3.22 10.96
C LEU A 141 -1.47 3.53 11.93
N ILE A 142 -2.65 2.95 11.69
CA ILE A 142 -3.83 3.14 12.54
C ILE A 142 -3.64 2.52 13.93
N GLN A 143 -2.84 1.47 14.07
CA GLN A 143 -2.51 0.88 15.37
C GLN A 143 -1.38 1.63 16.10
N SER A 144 -0.53 2.34 15.37
CA SER A 144 0.61 3.04 15.93
C SER A 144 0.22 4.25 16.81
N PRO A 145 1.12 4.71 17.71
CA PRO A 145 0.93 5.95 18.46
C PRO A 145 0.66 7.18 17.57
N TYR A 146 1.14 7.16 16.31
CA TYR A 146 0.97 8.27 15.37
C TYR A 146 -0.47 8.54 14.98
N LYS A 147 -1.39 7.59 15.14
CA LYS A 147 -2.83 7.82 14.88
C LYS A 147 -3.35 9.07 15.58
N LYS A 148 -2.85 9.38 16.79
CA LYS A 148 -3.25 10.57 17.57
C LYS A 148 -2.80 11.90 16.94
N GLN A 149 -1.82 11.85 16.04
CA GLN A 149 -1.27 13.01 15.34
C GLN A 149 -1.89 13.20 13.95
N LEU A 150 -2.61 12.19 13.44
CA LEU A 150 -3.30 12.27 12.16
C LEU A 150 -4.63 13.02 12.34
N CYS A 151 -4.99 13.84 11.35
CA CYS A 151 -6.30 14.48 11.36
C CYS A 151 -7.42 13.46 11.11
N SER A 152 -8.59 13.67 11.73
CA SER A 152 -9.73 12.75 11.63
C SER A 152 -10.19 12.52 10.19
N SER A 153 -10.04 13.53 9.32
CA SER A 153 -10.36 13.40 7.88
C SER A 153 -9.45 12.40 7.17
N LEU A 154 -8.14 12.42 7.46
CA LEU A 154 -7.20 11.46 6.89
C LEU A 154 -7.49 10.05 7.37
N ILE A 155 -7.75 9.88 8.67
CA ILE A 155 -8.16 8.59 9.25
C ILE A 155 -9.42 8.07 8.56
N GLY A 156 -10.46 8.91 8.40
CA GLY A 156 -11.68 8.52 7.71
C GLY A 156 -11.44 8.05 6.27
N ARG A 157 -10.56 8.74 5.53
CA ARG A 157 -10.18 8.34 4.17
C ARG A 157 -9.42 7.01 4.13
N ILE A 158 -8.52 6.77 5.09
CA ILE A 158 -7.81 5.49 5.24
C ILE A 158 -8.83 4.37 5.43
N LEU A 159 -9.74 4.48 6.39
CA LEU A 159 -10.73 3.44 6.69
C LEU A 159 -11.67 3.15 5.51
N LEU A 160 -12.16 4.20 4.83
CA LEU A 160 -12.99 4.04 3.63
C LEU A 160 -12.23 3.35 2.48
N SER A 161 -10.96 3.71 2.30
CA SER A 161 -10.09 3.14 1.29
C SER A 161 -9.75 1.67 1.60
N SER A 162 -9.45 1.34 2.86
CA SER A 162 -9.26 -0.03 3.34
C SER A 162 -10.49 -0.91 3.09
N GLY A 163 -11.70 -0.42 3.39
CA GLY A 163 -12.92 -1.18 3.14
C GLY A 163 -13.11 -1.56 1.67
N ARG A 164 -12.84 -0.63 0.74
CA ARG A 164 -12.87 -0.90 -0.71
C ARG A 164 -11.79 -1.91 -1.13
N ALA A 165 -10.61 -1.82 -0.53
CA ALA A 165 -9.50 -2.74 -0.79
C ALA A 165 -9.81 -4.16 -0.33
N ILE A 166 -10.44 -4.33 0.82
CA ILE A 166 -10.91 -5.63 1.31
C ILE A 166 -11.93 -6.23 0.34
N HIS A 167 -12.90 -5.43 -0.16
CA HIS A 167 -13.83 -5.90 -1.18
C HIS A 167 -13.14 -6.35 -2.47
N TYR A 168 -12.13 -5.62 -2.94
CA TYR A 168 -11.31 -6.01 -4.08
C TYR A 168 -10.54 -7.33 -3.83
N LEU A 169 -9.94 -7.49 -2.64
CA LEU A 169 -9.21 -8.71 -2.31
C LEU A 169 -10.16 -9.92 -2.25
N LEU A 170 -11.34 -9.76 -1.64
CA LEU A 170 -12.34 -10.82 -1.60
C LEU A 170 -12.85 -11.20 -3.01
N SER A 171 -12.98 -10.25 -3.93
CA SER A 171 -13.41 -10.54 -5.31
C SER A 171 -12.33 -11.17 -6.18
N THR A 172 -11.06 -11.07 -5.78
CA THR A 172 -9.91 -11.62 -6.52
C THR A 172 -9.34 -12.90 -5.93
N GLN A 173 -9.88 -13.36 -4.79
CA GLN A 173 -9.47 -14.62 -4.17
C GLN A 173 -9.85 -15.81 -5.07
N GLU A 174 -8.91 -16.72 -5.32
CA GLU A 174 -9.20 -17.95 -6.03
C GLU A 174 -9.99 -18.94 -5.16
N LEU A 175 -10.66 -19.92 -5.78
CA LEU A 175 -11.44 -20.97 -5.08
C LEU A 175 -10.64 -21.76 -4.03
N THR A 176 -9.31 -21.81 -4.17
CA THR A 176 -8.40 -22.46 -3.22
C THR A 176 -8.01 -21.58 -2.04
N GLY A 177 -8.58 -20.37 -1.94
CA GLY A 177 -8.34 -19.41 -0.85
C GLY A 177 -7.07 -18.57 -1.01
N ARG A 178 -6.36 -18.70 -2.13
CA ARG A 178 -5.07 -18.04 -2.39
C ARG A 178 -5.23 -16.80 -3.29
N TRP A 179 -4.21 -15.95 -3.25
CA TRP A 179 -4.06 -14.81 -4.15
C TRP A 179 -2.81 -14.94 -5.01
N TYR A 180 -2.94 -14.55 -6.27
CA TYR A 180 -1.81 -14.47 -7.20
C TYR A 180 -0.82 -13.37 -6.78
N GLY A 181 0.47 -13.68 -6.81
CA GLY A 181 1.54 -12.70 -6.61
C GLY A 181 2.02 -12.21 -7.96
N ARG A 182 1.70 -10.96 -8.32
CA ARG A 182 2.06 -10.35 -9.60
C ARG A 182 3.54 -10.00 -9.66
N TRP A 183 4.13 -9.60 -8.54
CA TRP A 183 5.50 -9.07 -8.44
C TRP A 183 6.46 -9.99 -7.66
N GLY A 184 5.95 -11.03 -7.02
CA GLY A 184 6.76 -12.04 -6.36
C GLY A 184 6.27 -13.45 -6.65
N CYS A 185 7.19 -14.41 -6.75
CA CYS A 185 6.86 -15.79 -7.09
C CYS A 185 6.24 -16.53 -5.89
N ASN A 186 5.01 -17.01 -5.91
CA ASN A 186 3.84 -16.67 -6.72
C ASN A 186 2.68 -16.57 -5.71
N TYR A 187 1.93 -17.66 -5.52
CA TYR A 187 0.81 -17.70 -4.59
C TYR A 187 1.20 -17.55 -3.12
N LEU A 188 2.37 -18.04 -2.71
CA LEU A 188 2.88 -17.81 -1.36
C LEU A 188 3.10 -16.32 -1.10
N TYR A 189 3.69 -15.61 -2.08
CA TYR A 189 3.94 -14.18 -1.99
C TYR A 189 2.64 -13.37 -1.97
N GLY A 190 1.74 -13.60 -2.93
CA GLY A 190 0.44 -12.92 -2.99
C GLY A 190 -0.39 -13.15 -1.73
N THR A 191 -0.55 -14.41 -1.33
CA THR A 191 -1.33 -14.77 -0.13
C THR A 191 -0.69 -14.20 1.14
N SER A 192 0.63 -14.22 1.29
CA SER A 192 1.29 -13.63 2.46
C SER A 192 1.03 -12.13 2.57
N ASN A 193 1.16 -11.36 1.48
CA ASN A 193 0.92 -9.92 1.53
C ASN A 193 -0.54 -9.61 1.89
N VAL A 194 -1.51 -10.35 1.34
CA VAL A 194 -2.93 -10.17 1.65
C VAL A 194 -3.25 -10.48 3.12
N LEU A 195 -2.71 -11.57 3.66
CA LEU A 195 -2.93 -11.96 5.04
C LEU A 195 -2.29 -10.96 6.02
N CYS A 196 -1.05 -10.52 5.77
CA CYS A 196 -0.41 -9.46 6.56
C CYS A 196 -1.25 -8.19 6.60
N GLY A 197 -1.75 -7.74 5.43
CA GLY A 197 -2.62 -6.58 5.33
C GLY A 197 -3.94 -6.72 6.09
N SER A 198 -4.61 -7.86 5.94
CA SER A 198 -5.92 -8.12 6.56
C SER A 198 -5.84 -8.22 8.10
N ILE A 199 -4.76 -8.81 8.63
CA ILE A 199 -4.52 -8.87 10.08
C ILE A 199 -4.26 -7.47 10.63
N ALA A 200 -3.41 -6.69 9.96
CA ALA A 200 -3.12 -5.32 10.38
C ALA A 200 -4.38 -4.42 10.34
N ASP A 201 -5.23 -4.56 9.33
CA ASP A 201 -6.45 -3.76 9.23
C ASP A 201 -7.50 -4.17 10.27
N SER A 202 -7.77 -5.47 10.42
CA SER A 202 -8.75 -5.99 11.40
C SER A 202 -8.44 -5.56 12.83
N MET A 203 -7.16 -5.56 13.22
CA MET A 203 -6.70 -5.07 14.53
C MET A 203 -6.92 -3.56 14.72
N GLY A 204 -6.87 -2.76 13.65
CA GLY A 204 -7.19 -1.33 13.66
C GLY A 204 -8.70 -1.02 13.65
N SER A 205 -9.49 -1.94 13.12
CA SER A 205 -10.94 -1.83 12.90
C SER A 205 -11.80 -2.35 14.05
N TYR A 206 -11.23 -2.83 15.17
CA TYR A 206 -12.01 -3.20 16.38
C TYR A 206 -12.78 -2.03 17.07
N GLY A 207 -12.85 -0.86 16.44
CA GLY A 207 -13.80 0.22 16.76
C GLY A 207 -14.98 0.36 15.77
N LEU A 208 -15.01 -0.39 14.67
CA LEU A 208 -16.05 -0.39 13.64
C LEU A 208 -16.27 -1.82 13.14
N THR A 209 -17.23 -2.51 13.76
CA THR A 209 -17.69 -3.85 13.41
C THR A 209 -18.12 -3.93 11.94
N LEU A 210 -17.34 -4.63 11.11
CA LEU A 210 -17.77 -5.12 9.79
C LEU A 210 -17.56 -6.63 9.75
N LEU A 211 -18.47 -7.37 10.39
CA LEU A 211 -18.79 -8.72 9.98
C LEU A 211 -20.27 -8.73 9.56
N PRO A 212 -20.60 -9.12 8.33
CA PRO A 212 -21.97 -9.46 7.99
C PRO A 212 -22.28 -10.77 8.72
N THR A 213 -23.26 -10.75 9.62
CA THR A 213 -23.87 -11.99 10.10
C THR A 213 -24.55 -12.67 8.92
N SER A 214 -23.94 -13.72 8.42
CA SER A 214 -24.58 -14.66 7.50
C SER A 214 -25.74 -15.35 8.23
N ASN A 215 -26.95 -14.85 8.05
CA ASN A 215 -28.17 -15.63 8.28
C ASN A 215 -28.87 -15.80 6.93
N SER A 216 -28.48 -16.85 6.21
CA SER A 216 -29.29 -17.48 5.16
C SER A 216 -29.55 -18.92 5.61
N THR A 217 -30.70 -19.17 6.23
CA THR A 217 -31.97 -19.68 5.65
C THR A 217 -32.07 -21.20 5.74
N GLY A 218 -33.15 -21.67 6.37
CA GLY A 218 -33.66 -23.02 6.24
C GLY A 218 -35.17 -23.00 6.54
N TYR A 219 -35.93 -23.41 5.53
CA TYR A 219 -37.35 -23.71 5.42
C TYR A 219 -38.11 -24.06 6.71
#